data_AF-A0A8X6W4T2-F1
#
_entry.id   AF-A0A8X6W4T2-F1
#
_cell.length_a   1.000
_cell.length_b   1.000
_cell.length_c   1.000
_cell.angle_alpha   90.00
_cell.angle_beta   90.00
_cell.angle_gamma   90.00
#
_symmetry.space_group_name_H-M   'P 1'
#
loop_
_entity.id
_entity.type
_entity.pdbx_description
1 polymer ?
#
loop_
_entity_poly.entity_id
_entity_poly.type
_entity_poly.pdbx_seq_one_letter_code
_entity_poly.pdbx_strand_id
1 'polypeptide(L)'
;MPTTRAMEAQFQTLLEKLTASMNANMGEMKSDLTASMNANMGEMKSELTASMNANMTEMKSELTTNIAEVNTKLTNVNEQISANKEELKSDLKGIGDKLTTMDKKFEEMEGRIESVENKFENKFVDIENKFENKFEDMESKLEAKIFEKVEDVSVSFRSDLEKLKQKVMTGQGDEFKFQAPYSKPSIKLSTYDGKFSWQVYKTQFSIVADANQWDSQTKACQLAASLRADAADILQTLPETQRLDFDALVNALELRFGEKCVKDYSRLQLKSRQQKVSETLQELATDVERLSHLAFSDCPTEVRSPGAATLRRGA
;
A
#
# COMPACT_ATOMS: atom_id res chain seq x y z
N MET A 1 107.49 113.13 15.96
CA MET A 1 107.39 111.73 16.45
C MET A 1 106.52 110.94 15.47
N PRO A 2 107.10 110.18 14.52
CA PRO A 2 106.37 109.44 13.48
C PRO A 2 105.80 108.09 13.93
N THR A 3 106.27 107.56 15.06
CA THR A 3 106.06 106.17 15.52
C THR A 3 104.66 105.92 16.11
N THR A 4 104.08 106.87 16.85
CA THR A 4 102.72 106.74 17.41
C THR A 4 101.64 106.73 16.32
N ARG A 5 101.80 107.54 15.27
CA ARG A 5 100.87 107.59 14.14
C ARG A 5 100.88 106.30 13.30
N ALA A 6 102.02 105.63 13.21
CA ALA A 6 102.15 104.35 12.52
C ALA A 6 101.52 103.19 13.30
N MET A 7 101.65 103.19 14.63
CA MET A 7 101.06 102.18 15.51
C MET A 7 99.52 102.29 15.56
N GLU A 8 98.99 103.53 15.60
CA GLU A 8 97.54 103.81 15.48
C GLU A 8 96.97 103.32 14.14
N ALA A 9 97.69 103.56 13.03
CA ALA A 9 97.29 103.09 11.71
C ALA A 9 97.30 101.55 11.59
N GLN A 10 98.28 100.88 12.22
CA GLN A 10 98.31 99.41 12.28
C GLN A 10 97.15 98.84 13.10
N PHE A 11 96.83 99.44 14.25
CA PHE A 11 95.69 99.02 15.07
C PHE A 11 94.36 99.21 14.33
N GLN A 12 94.19 100.33 13.62
CA GLN A 12 92.99 100.59 12.83
C GLN A 12 92.84 99.63 11.64
N THR A 13 93.96 99.29 11.00
CA THR A 13 93.99 98.26 9.95
C THR A 13 93.61 96.88 10.51
N LEU A 14 94.06 96.56 11.73
CA LEU A 14 93.70 95.32 12.42
C LEU A 14 92.20 95.28 12.76
N LEU A 15 91.62 96.39 13.24
CA LEU A 15 90.19 96.50 13.52
C LEU A 15 89.35 96.39 12.24
N GLU A 16 89.75 97.02 11.13
CA GLU A 16 89.07 96.88 9.84
C GLU A 16 89.13 95.44 9.33
N LYS A 17 90.29 94.78 9.41
CA LYS A 17 90.42 93.36 9.02
C LYS A 17 89.58 92.45 9.91
N LEU A 18 89.56 92.68 11.22
CA LEU A 18 88.73 91.91 12.15
C LEU A 18 87.24 92.10 11.83
N THR A 19 86.82 93.36 11.61
CA THR A 19 85.43 93.69 11.24
C THR A 19 85.03 93.06 9.91
N ALA A 20 85.89 93.13 8.90
CA ALA A 20 85.67 92.49 7.60
C ALA A 20 85.60 90.96 7.71
N SER A 21 86.47 90.35 8.51
CA SER A 21 86.44 88.91 8.77
C SER A 21 85.18 88.47 9.50
N MET A 22 84.74 89.21 10.54
CA MET A 22 83.49 88.92 11.24
C MET A 22 82.28 89.06 10.31
N ASN A 23 82.24 90.11 9.49
CA ASN A 23 81.16 90.29 8.51
C ASN A 23 81.15 89.19 7.45
N ALA A 24 82.32 88.76 6.97
CA ALA A 24 82.44 87.65 6.02
C ALA A 24 81.94 86.34 6.65
N ASN A 25 82.41 85.99 7.84
CA ASN A 25 81.98 84.78 8.55
C ASN A 25 80.46 84.78 8.83
N MET A 26 79.88 85.93 9.20
CA MET A 26 78.45 86.03 9.43
C MET A 26 77.64 85.93 8.11
N GLY A 27 78.18 86.45 7.02
CA GLY A 27 77.62 86.28 5.68
C GLY A 27 77.65 84.81 5.23
N GLU A 28 78.78 84.13 5.43
CA GLU A 28 78.97 82.72 5.10
C GLU A 28 78.06 81.82 5.95
N MET A 29 78.03 82.03 7.27
CA MET A 29 77.12 81.32 8.19
C MET A 29 75.65 81.52 7.79
N LYS A 30 75.25 82.71 7.38
CA LYS A 30 73.87 82.99 6.91
C LYS A 30 73.58 82.28 5.60
N SER A 31 74.54 82.27 4.67
CA SER A 31 74.42 81.56 3.40
C SER A 31 74.27 80.06 3.62
N ASP A 32 75.12 79.45 4.45
CA ASP A 32 75.09 78.02 4.76
C ASP A 32 73.80 77.62 5.48
N LEU A 33 73.37 78.42 6.46
CA LEU A 33 72.10 78.19 7.16
C LEU A 33 70.91 78.25 6.18
N THR A 34 70.93 79.21 5.25
CA THR A 34 69.90 79.35 4.22
C THR A 34 69.91 78.16 3.25
N ALA A 35 71.10 77.73 2.80
CA ALA A 35 71.27 76.59 1.92
C ALA A 35 70.80 75.27 2.59
N SER A 36 71.19 75.05 3.85
CA SER A 36 70.77 73.89 4.63
C SER A 36 69.26 73.85 4.86
N MET A 37 68.64 74.96 5.23
CA MET A 37 67.18 75.04 5.37
C MET A 37 66.46 74.75 4.05
N ASN A 38 66.94 75.32 2.94
CA ASN A 38 66.35 75.07 1.62
C ASN A 38 66.50 73.62 1.19
N ALA A 39 67.66 73.00 1.44
CA ALA A 39 67.90 71.58 1.17
C ALA A 39 66.95 70.70 1.98
N ASN A 40 66.85 70.90 3.30
CA ASN A 40 65.97 70.13 4.18
C ASN A 40 64.49 70.28 3.78
N MET A 41 64.05 71.50 3.43
CA MET A 41 62.68 71.72 2.94
C MET A 41 62.42 71.00 1.61
N GLY A 42 63.41 70.99 0.73
CA GLY A 42 63.36 70.26 -0.54
C GLY A 42 63.28 68.75 -0.34
N GLU A 43 64.09 68.21 0.55
CA GLU A 43 64.13 66.79 0.89
C GLU A 43 62.81 66.34 1.53
N MET A 44 62.33 67.07 2.55
CA MET A 44 61.03 66.81 3.19
C MET A 44 59.87 66.84 2.19
N LYS A 45 59.88 67.81 1.25
CA LYS A 45 58.86 67.89 0.19
C LYS A 45 58.94 66.70 -0.77
N SER A 46 60.15 66.29 -1.13
CA SER A 46 60.40 65.14 -2.01
C SER A 46 59.90 63.85 -1.35
N GLU A 47 60.28 63.59 -0.10
CA GLU A 47 59.86 62.42 0.68
C GLU A 47 58.34 62.37 0.86
N LEU A 48 57.72 63.50 1.23
CA LEU A 48 56.27 63.57 1.39
C LEU A 48 55.55 63.28 0.06
N THR A 49 56.07 63.80 -1.05
CA THR A 49 55.51 63.56 -2.39
C THR A 49 55.67 62.10 -2.79
N ALA A 50 56.84 61.49 -2.55
CA ALA A 50 57.12 60.10 -2.84
C ALA A 50 56.22 59.16 -2.04
N SER A 51 56.08 59.39 -0.74
CA SER A 51 55.21 58.63 0.15
C SER A 51 53.74 58.70 -0.27
N MET A 52 53.24 59.90 -0.59
CA MET A 52 51.85 60.06 -1.04
C MET A 52 51.58 59.36 -2.38
N ASN A 53 52.54 59.43 -3.31
CA ASN A 53 52.45 58.71 -4.59
C ASN A 53 52.51 57.19 -4.41
N ALA A 54 53.35 56.69 -3.51
CA ALA A 54 53.45 55.26 -3.17
C ALA A 54 52.12 54.75 -2.59
N ASN A 55 51.54 55.45 -1.61
CA ASN A 55 50.26 55.07 -1.02
C ASN A 55 49.11 55.10 -2.04
N MET A 56 49.11 56.08 -2.95
CA MET A 56 48.10 56.17 -4.01
C MET A 56 48.24 55.02 -5.02
N THR A 57 49.47 54.60 -5.32
CA THR A 57 49.73 53.48 -6.25
C THR A 57 49.37 52.14 -5.63
N GLU A 58 49.68 51.92 -4.35
CA GLU A 58 49.29 50.74 -3.59
C GLU A 58 47.76 50.61 -3.51
N MET A 59 47.06 51.67 -3.08
CA MET A 59 45.60 51.70 -3.01
C MET A 59 44.94 51.43 -4.37
N LYS A 60 45.50 51.97 -5.46
CA LYS A 60 45.00 51.72 -6.81
C LYS A 60 45.23 50.26 -7.23
N SER A 61 46.36 49.66 -6.86
CA SER A 61 46.66 48.26 -7.14
C SER A 61 45.73 47.33 -6.37
N GLU A 62 45.47 47.58 -5.09
CA GLU A 62 44.53 46.82 -4.28
C GLU A 62 43.10 46.91 -4.83
N LEU A 63 42.63 48.12 -5.15
CA LEU A 63 41.30 48.32 -5.75
C LEU A 63 41.17 47.57 -7.09
N THR A 64 42.20 47.62 -7.93
CA THR A 64 42.20 46.91 -9.21
C THR A 64 42.14 45.40 -9.01
N THR A 65 42.88 44.88 -8.03
CA THR A 65 42.90 43.45 -7.68
C THR A 65 41.53 43.00 -7.16
N ASN A 66 40.94 43.75 -6.22
CA ASN A 66 39.61 43.45 -5.67
C ASN A 66 38.52 43.47 -6.75
N ILE A 67 38.57 44.43 -7.68
CA ILE A 67 37.63 44.49 -8.81
C ILE A 67 37.80 43.25 -9.70
N ALA A 68 39.02 42.84 -10.00
CA ALA A 68 39.29 41.65 -10.80
C ALA A 68 38.77 40.36 -10.11
N GLU A 69 38.98 40.22 -8.81
CA GLU A 69 38.46 39.10 -8.03
C GLU A 69 36.93 39.06 -8.02
N VAL A 70 36.28 40.20 -7.79
CA VAL A 70 34.82 40.31 -7.81
C VAL A 70 34.28 39.94 -9.20
N ASN A 71 34.89 40.43 -10.27
CA ASN A 71 34.48 40.08 -11.63
C ASN A 71 34.63 38.58 -11.90
N THR A 72 35.71 37.95 -11.43
CA THR A 72 35.93 36.50 -11.58
C THR A 72 34.90 35.67 -10.80
N LYS A 73 34.53 36.12 -9.60
CA LYS A 73 33.45 35.46 -8.83
C LYS A 73 32.10 35.64 -9.53
N LEU A 74 31.83 36.83 -10.07
CA LEU A 74 30.59 37.11 -10.81
C LEU A 74 30.45 36.24 -12.07
N THR A 75 31.53 36.05 -12.83
CA THR A 75 31.52 35.17 -14.01
C THR A 75 31.28 33.72 -13.63
N ASN A 76 31.93 33.22 -12.57
CA ASN A 76 31.73 31.85 -12.09
C ASN A 76 30.29 31.61 -11.63
N VAL A 77 29.72 32.52 -10.84
CA VAL A 77 28.30 32.44 -10.42
C VAL A 77 27.37 32.44 -11.63
N ASN A 78 27.64 33.29 -12.64
CA ASN A 78 26.83 33.34 -13.84
C ASN A 78 26.90 32.03 -14.65
N GLU A 79 28.08 31.43 -14.78
CA GLU A 79 28.26 30.11 -15.42
C GLU A 79 27.52 29.00 -14.67
N GLN A 80 27.57 28.99 -13.33
CA GLN A 80 26.82 28.04 -12.50
C GLN A 80 25.31 28.18 -12.68
N ILE A 81 24.79 29.42 -12.72
CA ILE A 81 23.37 29.70 -12.97
C ILE A 81 22.96 29.16 -14.35
N SER A 82 23.79 29.35 -15.38
CA SER A 82 23.54 28.81 -16.72
C SER A 82 23.52 27.29 -16.75
N ALA A 83 24.48 26.64 -16.07
CA ALA A 83 24.52 25.17 -15.98
C ALA A 83 23.28 24.61 -15.28
N ASN A 84 22.93 25.15 -14.11
CA ASN A 84 21.76 24.71 -13.34
C ASN A 84 20.45 24.93 -14.11
N LYS A 85 20.35 26.00 -14.90
CA LYS A 85 19.19 26.28 -15.74
C LYS A 85 18.99 25.19 -16.80
N GLU A 86 20.06 24.75 -17.45
CA GLU A 86 19.98 23.69 -18.46
C GLU A 86 19.69 22.32 -17.83
N GLU A 87 20.25 22.03 -16.65
CA GLU A 87 19.92 20.83 -15.87
C GLU A 87 18.42 20.79 -15.51
N LEU A 88 17.88 21.86 -14.92
CA LEU A 88 16.46 21.97 -14.58
C LEU A 88 15.56 21.81 -15.81
N LYS A 89 15.98 22.33 -16.97
CA LYS A 89 15.24 22.17 -18.23
C LYS A 89 15.24 20.71 -18.69
N SER A 90 16.36 20.01 -18.53
CA SER A 90 16.43 18.57 -18.85
C SER A 90 15.54 17.75 -17.92
N ASP A 91 15.55 18.07 -16.62
CA ASP A 91 14.72 17.38 -15.63
C ASP A 91 13.23 17.60 -15.90
N LEU A 92 12.82 18.83 -16.19
CA LEU A 92 11.43 19.15 -16.55
C LEU A 92 11.00 18.40 -17.81
N LYS A 93 11.87 18.28 -18.81
CA LYS A 93 11.60 17.45 -19.99
C LYS A 93 11.42 15.98 -19.61
N GLY A 94 12.32 15.43 -18.78
CA GLY A 94 12.23 14.05 -18.30
C GLY A 94 10.97 13.76 -17.48
N ILE A 95 10.48 14.73 -16.70
CA ILE A 95 9.20 14.65 -16.01
C ILE A 95 8.05 14.65 -17.02
N GLY A 96 8.10 15.51 -18.04
CA GLY A 96 7.11 15.54 -19.12
C GLY A 96 7.01 14.19 -19.86
N ASP A 97 8.14 13.59 -20.22
CA ASP A 97 8.19 12.29 -20.90
C ASP A 97 7.64 11.14 -20.01
N LYS A 98 7.84 11.21 -18.70
CA LYS A 98 7.23 10.26 -17.75
C LYS A 98 5.73 10.45 -17.63
N LEU A 99 5.24 11.70 -17.66
CA LEU A 99 3.82 12.00 -17.59
C LEU A 99 3.08 11.45 -18.82
N THR A 100 3.62 11.70 -20.02
CA THR A 100 3.05 11.15 -21.27
C THR A 100 3.05 9.62 -21.29
N THR A 101 4.10 8.99 -20.74
CA THR A 101 4.16 7.53 -20.58
C THR A 101 3.09 7.02 -19.62
N MET A 102 2.81 7.77 -18.55
CA MET A 102 1.80 7.42 -17.57
C MET A 102 0.39 7.58 -18.14
N ASP A 103 0.13 8.66 -18.89
CA ASP A 103 -1.15 8.88 -19.58
C ASP A 103 -1.46 7.71 -20.53
N LYS A 104 -0.48 7.28 -21.32
CA LYS A 104 -0.64 6.10 -22.20
C LYS A 104 -0.99 4.83 -21.43
N LYS A 105 -0.38 4.61 -20.26
CA LYS A 105 -0.71 3.44 -19.42
C LYS A 105 -2.10 3.52 -18.82
N PHE A 106 -2.60 4.73 -18.52
CA PHE A 106 -3.98 4.92 -18.09
C PHE A 106 -4.96 4.62 -19.22
N GLU A 107 -4.71 5.11 -20.44
CA GLU A 107 -5.53 4.77 -21.62
C GLU A 107 -5.56 3.24 -21.86
N GLU A 108 -4.41 2.56 -21.76
CA GLU A 108 -4.34 1.10 -21.87
C GLU A 108 -5.12 0.39 -20.76
N MET A 109 -5.14 0.94 -19.54
CA MET A 109 -5.88 0.39 -18.41
C MET A 109 -7.39 0.59 -18.58
N GLU A 110 -7.83 1.75 -19.02
CA GLU A 110 -9.23 2.05 -19.33
C GLU A 110 -9.76 1.07 -20.39
N GLY A 111 -9.02 0.86 -21.48
CA GLY A 111 -9.42 -0.12 -22.51
C GLY A 111 -9.47 -1.56 -22.00
N ARG A 112 -8.62 -1.94 -21.03
CA ARG A 112 -8.68 -3.26 -20.39
C ARG A 112 -9.90 -3.40 -19.48
N ILE A 113 -10.27 -2.35 -18.74
CA ILE A 113 -11.46 -2.33 -17.89
C ILE A 113 -12.71 -2.48 -18.77
N GLU A 114 -12.83 -1.69 -19.83
CA GLU A 114 -13.93 -1.78 -20.78
C GLU A 114 -14.04 -3.18 -21.41
N SER A 115 -12.90 -3.80 -21.76
CA SER A 115 -12.90 -5.18 -22.26
C SER A 115 -13.40 -6.20 -21.23
N VAL A 116 -13.08 -6.01 -19.95
CA VAL A 116 -13.53 -6.89 -18.87
C VAL A 116 -15.02 -6.70 -18.60
N GLU A 117 -15.51 -5.46 -18.55
CA GLU A 117 -16.93 -5.14 -18.39
C GLU A 117 -17.75 -5.78 -19.51
N ASN A 118 -17.35 -5.60 -20.78
CA ASN A 118 -18.01 -6.22 -21.92
C ASN A 118 -18.01 -7.76 -21.85
N LYS A 119 -16.95 -8.38 -21.33
CA LYS A 119 -16.90 -9.85 -21.13
C LYS A 119 -17.84 -10.31 -20.03
N PHE A 120 -17.97 -9.55 -18.94
CA PHE A 120 -18.89 -9.89 -17.87
C PHE A 120 -20.34 -9.73 -18.32
N GLU A 121 -20.66 -8.64 -19.02
CA GLU A 121 -21.99 -8.38 -19.58
C GLU A 121 -22.44 -9.53 -20.49
N ASN A 122 -21.60 -9.91 -21.46
CA ASN A 122 -21.89 -11.01 -22.36
C ASN A 122 -22.09 -12.36 -21.63
N LYS A 123 -21.25 -12.65 -20.63
CA LYS A 123 -21.41 -13.87 -19.82
C LYS A 123 -22.69 -13.87 -19.00
N PHE A 124 -23.13 -12.69 -18.54
CA PHE A 124 -24.36 -12.57 -17.76
C PHE A 124 -25.57 -12.85 -18.65
N VAL A 125 -25.62 -12.23 -19.83
CA VAL A 125 -26.64 -12.50 -20.85
C VAL A 125 -26.66 -13.99 -21.24
N ASP A 126 -25.50 -14.62 -21.43
CA ASP A 126 -25.41 -16.06 -21.71
C ASP A 126 -25.98 -16.93 -20.57
N ILE A 127 -25.77 -16.51 -19.31
CA ILE A 127 -26.27 -17.21 -18.13
C ILE A 127 -27.79 -17.02 -18.03
N GLU A 128 -28.30 -15.80 -18.20
CA GLU A 128 -29.73 -15.50 -18.21
C GLU A 128 -30.46 -16.34 -19.26
N ASN A 129 -29.98 -16.34 -20.50
CA ASN A 129 -30.55 -17.15 -21.58
C ASN A 129 -30.52 -18.66 -21.27
N LYS A 130 -29.47 -19.16 -20.60
CA LYS A 130 -29.40 -20.58 -20.19
C LYS A 130 -30.39 -20.91 -19.07
N PHE A 131 -30.59 -20.00 -18.12
CA PHE A 131 -31.58 -20.19 -17.06
C PHE A 131 -33.00 -20.16 -17.63
N GLU A 132 -33.29 -19.19 -18.51
CA GLU A 132 -34.59 -19.07 -19.19
C GLU A 132 -34.95 -20.36 -19.93
N ASN A 133 -34.05 -20.84 -20.81
CA ASN A 133 -34.27 -22.07 -21.57
C ASN A 133 -34.47 -23.31 -20.66
N LYS A 134 -33.74 -23.40 -19.54
CA LYS A 134 -33.90 -24.51 -18.59
C LYS A 134 -35.22 -24.42 -17.82
N PHE A 135 -35.68 -23.21 -17.54
CA PHE A 135 -36.94 -22.99 -16.86
C PHE A 135 -38.11 -23.36 -17.77
N GLU A 136 -38.07 -22.92 -19.04
CA GLU A 136 -39.08 -23.24 -20.06
C GLU A 136 -39.17 -24.77 -20.33
N ASP A 137 -38.03 -25.48 -20.40
CA ASP A 137 -38.00 -26.96 -20.48
C ASP A 137 -38.57 -27.64 -19.23
N MET A 138 -38.33 -27.07 -18.04
CA MET A 138 -38.87 -27.59 -16.79
C MET A 138 -40.39 -27.40 -16.70
N GLU A 139 -40.88 -26.22 -17.08
CA GLU A 139 -42.32 -25.92 -17.15
C GLU A 139 -43.01 -26.88 -18.12
N SER A 140 -42.48 -27.02 -19.34
CA SER A 140 -43.03 -27.93 -20.36
C SER A 140 -43.11 -29.39 -19.85
N LYS A 141 -42.07 -29.86 -19.15
CA LYS A 141 -42.06 -31.21 -18.55
C LYS A 141 -43.04 -31.37 -17.41
N LEU A 142 -43.22 -30.34 -16.57
CA LEU A 142 -44.19 -30.36 -15.49
C LEU A 142 -45.62 -30.39 -16.04
N GLU A 143 -45.92 -29.56 -17.05
CA GLU A 143 -47.22 -29.56 -17.74
C GLU A 143 -47.54 -30.93 -18.34
N ALA A 144 -46.58 -31.55 -19.04
CA ALA A 144 -46.75 -32.88 -19.62
C ALA A 144 -47.06 -33.95 -18.56
N LYS A 145 -46.33 -33.95 -17.44
CA LYS A 145 -46.55 -34.91 -16.33
C LYS A 145 -47.87 -34.71 -15.61
N ILE A 146 -48.31 -33.45 -15.46
CA ILE A 146 -49.63 -33.15 -14.89
C ILE A 146 -50.71 -33.68 -15.83
N PHE A 147 -50.60 -33.43 -17.14
CA PHE A 147 -51.56 -33.92 -18.13
C PHE A 147 -51.65 -35.46 -18.14
N GLU A 148 -50.51 -36.15 -18.15
CA GLU A 148 -50.43 -37.62 -18.08
C GLU A 148 -51.14 -38.17 -16.83
N LYS A 149 -50.81 -37.64 -15.64
CA LYS A 149 -51.47 -38.07 -14.39
C LYS A 149 -52.96 -37.75 -14.34
N VAL A 150 -53.39 -36.61 -14.90
CA VAL A 150 -54.81 -36.24 -14.96
C VAL A 150 -55.57 -37.20 -15.88
N GLU A 151 -54.99 -37.58 -17.02
CA GLU A 151 -55.59 -38.56 -17.93
C GLU A 151 -55.67 -39.95 -17.27
N ASP A 152 -54.60 -40.41 -16.63
CA ASP A 152 -54.57 -41.70 -15.90
C ASP A 152 -55.66 -41.77 -14.82
N VAL A 153 -55.78 -40.72 -13.99
CA VAL A 153 -56.83 -40.63 -12.96
C VAL A 153 -58.23 -40.59 -13.59
N SER A 154 -58.37 -39.89 -14.72
CA SER A 154 -59.65 -39.82 -15.45
C SER A 154 -60.06 -41.20 -16.00
N VAL A 155 -59.10 -41.97 -16.53
CA VAL A 155 -59.32 -43.34 -17.02
C VAL A 155 -59.65 -44.28 -15.86
N SER A 156 -58.92 -44.21 -14.74
CA SER A 156 -59.19 -45.05 -13.57
C SER A 156 -60.57 -44.77 -12.98
N PHE A 157 -60.94 -43.48 -12.83
CA PHE A 157 -62.26 -43.09 -12.34
C PHE A 157 -63.38 -43.56 -13.27
N ARG A 158 -63.19 -43.45 -14.59
CA ARG A 158 -64.13 -43.98 -15.58
C ARG A 158 -64.31 -45.49 -15.43
N SER A 159 -63.22 -46.24 -15.25
CA SER A 159 -63.28 -47.69 -15.02
C SER A 159 -64.00 -48.06 -13.73
N ASP A 160 -63.70 -47.39 -12.62
CA ASP A 160 -64.32 -47.68 -11.32
C ASP A 160 -65.80 -47.30 -11.29
N LEU A 161 -66.19 -46.23 -11.98
CA LEU A 161 -67.59 -45.84 -12.15
C LEU A 161 -68.38 -46.91 -12.92
N GLU A 162 -67.78 -47.52 -13.96
CA GLU A 162 -68.39 -48.65 -14.67
C GLU A 162 -68.50 -49.91 -13.81
N LYS A 163 -67.47 -50.25 -13.02
CA LYS A 163 -67.54 -51.35 -12.05
C LYS A 163 -68.64 -51.11 -11.00
N LEU A 164 -68.77 -49.87 -10.50
CA LEU A 164 -69.79 -49.50 -9.52
C LEU A 164 -71.20 -49.62 -10.12
N LYS A 165 -71.42 -49.13 -11.35
CA LYS A 165 -72.68 -49.34 -12.07
C LYS A 165 -73.02 -50.83 -12.18
N GLN A 166 -72.05 -51.65 -12.56
CA GLN A 166 -72.23 -53.10 -12.70
C GLN A 166 -72.56 -53.76 -11.35
N LYS A 167 -71.94 -53.31 -10.27
CA LYS A 167 -72.17 -53.80 -8.90
C LYS A 167 -73.48 -53.33 -8.28
N VAL A 168 -73.96 -52.12 -8.61
CA VAL A 168 -75.29 -51.61 -8.21
C VAL A 168 -76.41 -52.36 -8.94
N MET A 169 -76.18 -52.81 -10.19
CA MET A 169 -77.11 -53.68 -10.91
C MET A 169 -77.11 -55.14 -10.40
N THR A 170 -76.15 -55.54 -9.56
CA THR A 170 -76.01 -56.89 -9.00
C THR A 170 -75.95 -56.81 -7.46
N GLY A 171 -77.10 -56.55 -6.83
CA GLY A 171 -77.18 -56.22 -5.41
C GLY A 171 -76.47 -57.21 -4.46
N GLN A 172 -75.31 -56.79 -3.94
CA GLN A 172 -74.64 -57.33 -2.75
C GLN A 172 -73.83 -56.19 -2.10
N GLY A 173 -74.30 -55.71 -0.95
CA GLY A 173 -73.56 -54.77 -0.10
C GLY A 173 -72.65 -55.55 0.85
N ASP A 174 -71.37 -55.18 0.90
CA ASP A 174 -70.46 -55.60 1.97
C ASP A 174 -69.52 -54.44 2.34
N GLU A 175 -69.31 -54.33 3.66
CA GLU A 175 -68.66 -53.26 4.41
C GLU A 175 -67.17 -53.06 4.04
N PHE A 176 -66.80 -51.89 3.53
CA PHE A 176 -65.39 -51.50 3.35
C PHE A 176 -64.83 -50.92 4.66
N LYS A 177 -63.93 -51.66 5.32
CA LYS A 177 -63.19 -51.18 6.51
C LYS A 177 -61.91 -50.45 6.13
N PHE A 178 -61.77 -49.22 6.59
CA PHE A 178 -60.54 -48.42 6.49
C PHE A 178 -59.57 -48.83 7.62
N GLN A 179 -58.42 -49.42 7.27
CA GLN A 179 -57.32 -49.63 8.22
C GLN A 179 -56.36 -48.43 8.18
N ALA A 180 -56.21 -47.77 9.33
CA ALA A 180 -55.23 -46.71 9.54
C ALA A 180 -53.79 -47.27 9.44
N PRO A 181 -52.85 -46.60 8.74
CA PRO A 181 -51.50 -47.11 8.62
C PRO A 181 -50.70 -46.89 9.92
N TYR A 182 -50.20 -48.03 10.40
CA TYR A 182 -49.14 -48.30 11.36
C TYR A 182 -48.20 -47.14 11.75
N SER A 183 -48.04 -46.95 13.06
CA SER A 183 -47.05 -46.05 13.68
C SER A 183 -45.62 -46.39 13.23
N LYS A 184 -44.96 -45.42 12.60
CA LYS A 184 -43.59 -45.53 12.08
C LYS A 184 -42.55 -45.37 13.21
N PRO A 185 -41.47 -46.17 13.25
CA PRO A 185 -40.40 -46.00 14.24
C PRO A 185 -39.61 -44.71 13.99
N SER A 186 -39.46 -43.87 15.02
CA SER A 186 -38.69 -42.62 14.98
C SER A 186 -37.21 -42.90 15.23
N ILE A 187 -36.37 -42.76 14.21
CA ILE A 187 -34.91 -42.83 14.36
C ILE A 187 -34.45 -41.54 15.02
N LYS A 188 -33.78 -41.64 16.18
CA LYS A 188 -33.26 -40.49 16.92
C LYS A 188 -32.04 -39.91 16.22
N LEU A 189 -32.04 -38.59 16.06
CA LEU A 189 -30.94 -37.82 15.49
C LEU A 189 -29.79 -37.65 16.50
N SER A 190 -28.56 -37.69 16.03
CA SER A 190 -27.36 -37.37 16.83
C SER A 190 -27.25 -35.87 17.08
N THR A 191 -26.61 -35.44 18.17
CA THR A 191 -26.35 -34.01 18.45
C THR A 191 -25.12 -33.50 17.72
N TYR A 192 -25.11 -32.23 17.33
CA TYR A 192 -23.97 -31.56 16.70
C TYR A 192 -23.38 -30.48 17.61
N ASP A 193 -22.09 -30.58 17.90
CA ASP A 193 -21.35 -29.70 18.81
C ASP A 193 -20.35 -28.78 18.10
N GLY A 194 -20.26 -28.82 16.76
CA GLY A 194 -19.34 -28.00 15.97
C GLY A 194 -17.92 -28.54 15.83
N LYS A 195 -17.59 -29.70 16.42
CA LYS A 195 -16.22 -30.26 16.39
C LYS A 195 -15.95 -31.22 15.23
N PHE A 196 -17.00 -31.87 14.73
CA PHE A 196 -16.93 -32.78 13.59
C PHE A 196 -17.32 -32.05 12.30
N SER A 197 -16.91 -32.59 11.14
CA SER A 197 -17.20 -31.97 9.85
C SER A 197 -18.70 -31.75 9.65
N TRP A 198 -19.09 -30.51 9.38
CA TRP A 198 -20.47 -30.11 9.07
C TRP A 198 -21.05 -30.93 7.92
N GLN A 199 -20.26 -31.24 6.89
CA GLN A 199 -20.70 -32.03 5.74
C GLN A 199 -21.09 -33.46 6.13
N VAL A 200 -20.31 -34.10 7.01
CA VAL A 200 -20.60 -35.45 7.50
C VAL A 200 -21.91 -35.46 8.30
N TYR A 201 -22.13 -34.45 9.14
CA TYR A 201 -23.36 -34.30 9.90
C TYR A 201 -24.58 -34.00 8.99
N LYS A 202 -24.43 -33.12 8.00
CA LYS A 202 -25.46 -32.80 7.00
C LYS A 202 -25.93 -34.05 6.24
N THR A 203 -25.00 -34.93 5.86
CA THR A 203 -25.33 -36.22 5.23
C THR A 203 -26.10 -37.15 6.17
N GLN A 204 -25.65 -37.30 7.42
CA GLN A 204 -26.35 -38.12 8.43
C GLN A 204 -27.76 -37.59 8.71
N PHE A 205 -27.90 -36.27 8.80
CA PHE A 205 -29.18 -35.60 8.98
C PHE A 205 -30.15 -35.90 7.83
N SER A 206 -29.70 -35.81 6.57
CA SER A 206 -30.54 -36.13 5.41
C SER A 206 -31.03 -37.57 5.45
N ILE A 207 -30.14 -38.53 5.74
CA ILE A 207 -30.49 -39.96 5.81
C ILE A 207 -31.59 -40.21 6.85
N VAL A 208 -31.48 -39.59 8.03
CA VAL A 208 -32.48 -39.74 9.10
C VAL A 208 -33.78 -39.02 8.75
N ALA A 209 -33.71 -37.84 8.15
CA ALA A 209 -34.88 -37.09 7.74
C ALA A 209 -35.67 -37.80 6.64
N ASP A 210 -34.98 -38.46 5.71
CA ASP A 210 -35.60 -39.24 4.63
C ASP A 210 -36.20 -40.55 5.18
N ALA A 211 -35.52 -41.22 6.10
CA ALA A 211 -36.06 -42.41 6.79
C ALA A 211 -37.33 -42.09 7.60
N ASN A 212 -37.33 -40.93 8.27
CA ASN A 212 -38.47 -40.47 9.08
C ASN A 212 -39.52 -39.68 8.28
N GLN A 213 -39.31 -39.42 6.98
CA GLN A 213 -40.18 -38.59 6.13
C GLN A 213 -40.51 -37.20 6.75
N TRP A 214 -39.50 -36.51 7.24
CA TRP A 214 -39.69 -35.16 7.78
C TRP A 214 -40.00 -34.15 6.67
N ASP A 215 -40.98 -33.28 6.92
CA ASP A 215 -41.24 -32.09 6.12
C ASP A 215 -40.20 -30.99 6.42
N SER A 216 -40.15 -29.94 5.59
CA SER A 216 -39.16 -28.86 5.72
C SER A 216 -39.21 -28.17 7.08
N GLN A 217 -40.40 -28.04 7.67
CA GLN A 217 -40.60 -27.44 8.98
C GLN A 217 -40.08 -28.34 10.11
N THR A 218 -40.38 -29.64 10.08
CA THR A 218 -39.85 -30.60 11.06
C THR A 218 -38.34 -30.74 10.94
N LYS A 219 -37.79 -30.69 9.72
CA LYS A 219 -36.33 -30.65 9.48
C LYS A 219 -35.69 -29.45 10.17
N ALA A 220 -36.23 -28.24 10.02
CA ALA A 220 -35.69 -27.05 10.66
C ALA A 220 -35.75 -27.15 12.20
N CYS A 221 -36.89 -27.56 12.76
CA CYS A 221 -37.06 -27.74 14.20
C CYS A 221 -36.11 -28.79 14.79
N GLN A 222 -35.96 -29.94 14.12
CA GLN A 222 -35.07 -31.01 14.57
C GLN A 222 -33.59 -30.61 14.42
N LEU A 223 -33.24 -29.89 13.35
CA LEU A 223 -31.90 -29.36 13.18
C LEU A 223 -31.57 -28.38 14.30
N ALA A 224 -32.41 -27.38 14.56
CA ALA A 224 -32.24 -26.43 15.65
C ALA A 224 -32.14 -27.13 17.03
N ALA A 225 -32.98 -28.14 17.27
CA ALA A 225 -32.97 -28.90 18.53
C ALA A 225 -31.72 -29.79 18.70
N SER A 226 -31.06 -30.17 17.61
CA SER A 226 -29.86 -31.02 17.61
C SER A 226 -28.55 -30.27 17.86
N LEU A 227 -28.54 -28.95 17.73
CA LEU A 227 -27.36 -28.11 17.95
C LEU A 227 -27.03 -28.00 19.44
N ARG A 228 -25.74 -28.09 19.77
CA ARG A 228 -25.18 -27.99 21.13
C ARG A 228 -23.88 -27.18 21.11
N ALA A 229 -23.48 -26.66 22.27
CA ALA A 229 -22.23 -25.91 22.47
C ALA A 229 -22.05 -24.79 21.42
N ASP A 230 -20.88 -24.67 20.81
CA ASP A 230 -20.52 -23.62 19.84
C ASP A 230 -21.46 -23.58 18.62
N ALA A 231 -22.08 -24.71 18.27
CA ALA A 231 -23.05 -24.77 17.18
C ALA A 231 -24.41 -24.17 17.56
N ALA A 232 -24.75 -24.10 18.85
CA ALA A 232 -26.00 -23.48 19.32
C ALA A 232 -25.94 -21.94 19.27
N ASP A 233 -24.76 -21.33 19.28
CA ASP A 233 -24.59 -19.86 19.16
C ASP A 233 -25.08 -19.31 17.81
N ILE A 234 -25.16 -20.16 16.78
CA ILE A 234 -25.74 -19.80 15.49
C ILE A 234 -27.23 -19.44 15.63
N LEU A 235 -27.94 -20.09 16.56
CA LEU A 235 -29.35 -19.78 16.82
C LEU A 235 -29.51 -18.37 17.42
N GLN A 236 -28.51 -17.85 18.14
CA GLN A 236 -28.52 -16.47 18.63
C GLN A 236 -28.14 -15.46 17.55
N THR A 237 -27.30 -15.86 16.60
CA THR A 237 -26.81 -14.99 15.51
C THR A 237 -27.88 -14.75 14.44
N LEU A 238 -28.85 -15.66 14.30
CA LEU A 238 -29.94 -15.56 13.31
C LEU A 238 -31.19 -14.84 13.86
N PRO A 239 -31.89 -14.05 13.03
CA PRO A 239 -33.17 -13.42 13.39
C PRO A 239 -34.27 -14.47 13.58
N GLU A 240 -35.23 -14.21 14.48
CA GLU A 240 -36.27 -15.17 14.89
C GLU A 240 -37.09 -15.74 13.74
N THR A 241 -37.30 -14.97 12.68
CA THR A 241 -38.03 -15.37 11.47
C THR A 241 -37.29 -16.43 10.64
N GLN A 242 -35.97 -16.55 10.79
CA GLN A 242 -35.11 -17.48 10.02
C GLN A 242 -34.65 -18.69 10.87
N ARG A 243 -34.94 -18.71 12.17
CA ARG A 243 -34.58 -19.83 13.07
C ARG A 243 -35.38 -21.11 12.82
N LEU A 244 -36.48 -21.00 12.08
CA LEU A 244 -37.35 -22.12 11.70
C LEU A 244 -37.31 -22.40 10.19
N ASP A 245 -36.40 -21.75 9.47
CA ASP A 245 -36.15 -22.03 8.06
C ASP A 245 -34.93 -22.95 7.92
N PHE A 246 -35.13 -24.09 7.25
CA PHE A 246 -34.11 -25.11 7.10
C PHE A 246 -32.92 -24.61 6.29
N ASP A 247 -33.18 -23.89 5.19
CA ASP A 247 -32.14 -23.43 4.29
C ASP A 247 -31.30 -22.32 4.94
N ALA A 248 -31.95 -21.40 5.66
CA ALA A 248 -31.25 -20.37 6.43
C ALA A 248 -30.33 -20.96 7.52
N LEU A 249 -30.79 -21.98 8.26
CA LEU A 249 -30.00 -22.67 9.27
C LEU A 249 -28.79 -23.40 8.65
N VAL A 250 -29.01 -24.13 7.55
CA VAL A 250 -27.95 -24.84 6.85
C VAL A 250 -26.90 -23.86 6.31
N ASN A 251 -27.33 -22.74 5.72
CA ASN A 251 -26.42 -21.73 5.20
C ASN A 251 -25.60 -21.05 6.30
N ALA A 252 -26.21 -20.77 7.46
CA ALA A 252 -25.49 -20.20 8.60
C ALA A 252 -24.45 -21.18 9.19
N LEU A 253 -24.82 -22.46 9.28
CA LEU A 253 -23.92 -23.54 9.70
C LEU A 253 -22.79 -23.76 8.68
N GLU A 254 -23.08 -23.66 7.39
CA GLU A 254 -22.10 -23.78 6.31
C GLU A 254 -21.16 -22.57 6.23
N LEU A 255 -21.65 -21.37 6.57
CA LEU A 255 -20.82 -20.16 6.66
C LEU A 255 -19.89 -20.17 7.88
N ARG A 256 -20.26 -20.82 8.98
CA ARG A 256 -19.46 -20.87 10.22
C ARG A 256 -18.56 -22.09 10.29
N PHE A 257 -19.09 -23.26 9.93
CA PHE A 257 -18.44 -24.57 10.08
C PHE A 257 -18.19 -25.28 8.74
N GLY A 258 -18.48 -24.64 7.61
CA GLY A 258 -18.22 -25.22 6.29
C GLY A 258 -16.73 -25.32 5.96
N GLU A 259 -16.43 -26.15 4.96
CA GLU A 259 -15.06 -26.48 4.57
C GLU A 259 -14.21 -25.25 4.19
N LYS A 260 -14.83 -24.18 3.67
CA LYS A 260 -14.13 -22.94 3.34
C LYS A 260 -13.56 -22.26 4.59
N CYS A 261 -14.33 -22.17 5.67
CA CYS A 261 -13.88 -21.59 6.92
C CYS A 261 -12.84 -22.48 7.62
N VAL A 262 -12.99 -23.81 7.55
CA VAL A 262 -11.98 -24.75 8.04
C VAL A 262 -10.67 -24.62 7.25
N LYS A 263 -10.74 -24.47 5.91
CA LYS A 263 -9.57 -24.22 5.04
C LYS A 263 -8.90 -22.89 5.37
N ASP A 264 -9.66 -21.81 5.51
CA ASP A 264 -9.13 -20.47 5.80
C ASP A 264 -8.55 -20.37 7.21
N TYR A 265 -9.18 -20.99 8.20
CA TYR A 265 -8.63 -21.13 9.55
C TYR A 265 -7.35 -21.96 9.55
N SER A 266 -7.32 -23.10 8.85
CA SER A 266 -6.12 -23.95 8.76
C SER A 266 -4.97 -23.25 8.04
N ARG A 267 -5.26 -22.45 7.00
CA ARG A 267 -4.27 -21.58 6.33
C ARG A 267 -3.70 -20.53 7.28
N LEU A 268 -4.56 -19.93 8.10
CA LEU A 268 -4.14 -18.93 9.08
C LEU A 268 -3.30 -19.56 10.20
N GLN A 269 -3.71 -20.72 10.70
CA GLN A 269 -2.95 -21.49 11.70
C GLN A 269 -1.60 -21.96 11.17
N LEU A 270 -1.52 -22.41 9.91
CA LEU A 270 -0.26 -22.81 9.28
C LEU A 270 0.71 -21.62 9.18
N LYS A 271 0.22 -20.42 8.83
CA LYS A 271 1.02 -19.19 8.77
C LYS A 271 1.54 -18.74 10.13
N SER A 272 0.79 -18.99 11.20
CA SER A 272 1.16 -18.59 12.57
C SER A 272 1.84 -19.71 13.36
N ARG A 273 2.03 -20.90 12.78
CA ARG A 273 2.60 -22.05 13.49
C ARG A 273 4.09 -21.86 13.73
N GLN A 274 4.48 -21.92 15.00
CA GLN A 274 5.87 -21.95 15.46
C GLN A 274 6.06 -23.11 16.44
N GLN A 275 7.29 -23.62 16.54
CA GLN A 275 7.61 -24.70 17.48
C GLN A 275 7.41 -24.21 18.92
N LYS A 276 6.64 -24.96 19.72
CA LYS A 276 6.53 -24.66 21.16
C LYS A 276 7.76 -25.21 21.89
N VAL A 277 8.13 -24.59 23.01
CA VAL A 277 9.32 -24.96 23.81
C VAL A 277 9.24 -26.41 24.34
N SER A 278 8.03 -26.94 24.52
CA SER A 278 7.76 -28.31 24.98
C SER A 278 7.47 -29.32 23.86
N GLU A 279 7.55 -28.89 22.60
CA GLU A 279 7.12 -29.68 21.45
C GLU A 279 8.32 -30.25 20.68
N THR A 280 8.25 -31.54 20.38
CA THR A 280 9.28 -32.22 19.58
C THR A 280 9.16 -31.82 18.11
N LEU A 281 10.27 -31.89 17.37
CA LEU A 281 10.27 -31.58 15.94
C LEU A 281 9.34 -32.51 15.14
N GLN A 282 9.16 -33.74 15.59
CA GLN A 282 8.27 -34.72 14.94
C GLN A 282 6.79 -34.34 15.14
N GLU A 283 6.40 -33.93 16.34
CA GLU A 283 5.04 -33.45 16.62
C GLU A 283 4.70 -32.20 15.81
N LEU A 284 5.66 -31.26 15.71
CA LEU A 284 5.51 -30.08 14.88
C LEU A 284 5.35 -30.45 13.40
N ALA A 285 6.19 -31.37 12.89
CA ALA A 285 6.14 -31.79 11.49
C ALA A 285 4.81 -32.46 11.14
N THR A 286 4.32 -33.37 11.99
CA THR A 286 3.03 -34.04 11.81
C THR A 286 1.86 -33.05 11.86
N ASP A 287 1.89 -32.07 12.77
CA ASP A 287 0.83 -31.07 12.87
C ASP A 287 0.83 -30.10 11.67
N VAL A 288 2.01 -29.68 11.21
CA VAL A 288 2.18 -28.87 9.99
C VAL A 288 1.71 -29.62 8.75
N GLU A 289 2.04 -30.91 8.62
CA GLU A 289 1.58 -31.76 7.52
C GLU A 289 0.05 -31.92 7.54
N ARG A 290 -0.53 -32.19 8.72
CA ARG A 290 -1.99 -32.27 8.89
C ARG A 290 -2.69 -30.95 8.53
N LEU A 291 -2.20 -29.82 9.01
CA LEU A 291 -2.75 -28.49 8.71
C LEU A 291 -2.61 -28.14 7.23
N SER A 292 -1.51 -28.54 6.59
CA SER A 292 -1.29 -28.39 5.15
C SER A 292 -2.31 -29.18 4.33
N HIS A 293 -2.54 -30.45 4.69
CA HIS A 293 -3.57 -31.26 4.02
C HIS A 293 -4.98 -30.71 4.16
N LEU A 294 -5.33 -30.16 5.34
CA LEU A 294 -6.62 -29.52 5.58
C LEU A 294 -6.76 -28.17 4.86
N ALA A 295 -5.67 -27.42 4.71
CA ALA A 295 -5.64 -26.13 4.04
C ALA A 295 -5.64 -26.22 2.50
N PHE A 296 -5.09 -27.32 1.95
CA PHE A 296 -4.81 -27.49 0.52
C PHE A 296 -5.29 -28.85 -0.03
N SER A 297 -6.47 -29.30 0.38
CA SER A 297 -7.08 -30.56 -0.09
C SER A 297 -7.32 -30.62 -1.62
N ASP A 298 -7.29 -29.48 -2.31
CA ASP A 298 -7.63 -29.36 -3.74
C ASP A 298 -6.40 -29.25 -4.65
N CYS A 299 -5.18 -29.31 -4.10
CA CYS A 299 -3.95 -29.23 -4.89
C CYS A 299 -3.50 -30.63 -5.38
N PRO A 300 -3.20 -30.79 -6.69
CA PRO A 300 -2.50 -31.97 -7.19
C PRO A 300 -1.18 -32.17 -6.45
N THR A 301 -0.83 -33.43 -6.21
CA THR A 301 0.33 -33.94 -5.46
C THR A 301 1.71 -33.40 -5.85
N GLU A 302 1.82 -32.55 -6.87
CA GLU A 302 3.07 -32.01 -7.41
C GLU A 302 3.70 -30.88 -6.59
N VAL A 303 3.00 -30.32 -5.59
CA VAL A 303 3.58 -29.31 -4.67
C VAL A 303 4.06 -29.96 -3.36
N ARG A 304 4.03 -31.29 -3.24
CA ARG A 304 4.32 -32.02 -1.99
C ARG A 304 5.81 -32.15 -1.63
N SER A 305 6.75 -31.66 -2.43
CA SER A 305 8.18 -31.71 -2.04
C SER A 305 8.64 -30.41 -1.38
N PRO A 306 9.27 -30.46 -0.18
CA PRO A 306 9.57 -29.29 0.63
C PRO A 306 10.83 -28.57 0.11
N GLY A 307 10.65 -27.66 -0.85
CA GLY A 307 11.64 -26.67 -1.23
C GLY A 307 11.49 -25.39 -0.41
N ALA A 308 12.36 -25.24 0.60
CA ALA A 308 12.66 -23.98 1.30
C ALA A 308 11.54 -23.32 2.14
N ALA A 309 11.16 -23.97 3.24
CA ALA A 309 10.66 -23.23 4.40
C ALA A 309 11.87 -22.66 5.17
N THR A 310 12.15 -21.38 4.98
CA THR A 310 13.14 -20.63 5.75
C THR A 310 12.71 -20.63 7.22
N LEU A 311 13.25 -21.58 7.99
CA LEU A 311 13.09 -21.65 9.43
C LEU A 311 13.73 -20.41 10.05
N ARG A 312 12.93 -19.38 10.29
CA ARG A 312 13.31 -18.22 11.10
C ARG A 312 13.43 -18.69 12.55
N ARG A 313 14.64 -19.12 12.93
CA ARG A 313 14.99 -19.46 14.30
C ARG A 313 15.06 -18.15 15.10
N GLY A 314 14.06 -17.90 15.93
CA GLY A 314 14.10 -16.84 16.93
C GLY A 314 15.16 -17.20 17.97
N ALA A 315 16.17 -16.35 18.10
CA ALA A 315 17.01 -16.25 19.29
C ALA A 315 16.38 -15.23 20.24
#